data_AF-A0AAX6TF56-F1
#
_entry.id   AF-A0AAX6TF56-F1
#
_cell.length_a   1.000
_cell.length_b   1.000
_cell.length_c   1.000
_cell.angle_alpha   90.00
_cell.angle_beta   90.00
_cell.angle_gamma   90.00
#
_symmetry.space_group_name_H-M   'P 1'
#
loop_
_entity.id
_entity.type
_entity.pdbx_description
1 polymer ?
#
loop_
_entity_poly.entity_id
_entity_poly.type
_entity_poly.pdbx_seq_one_letter_code
_entity_poly.pdbx_strand_id
1 'polypeptide(L)' 'MGKITFYEDRAFQGDCPNLQPYFSSCNSVRVDSGCWMLYDRPNYQGYQYFLRRGDYPDHHGCMGLSDAVRSCRLIPQV' A
#
# COMPACT_ATOMS: atom_id res chain seq x y z
N MET A 1 8.24 14.59 -5.99
CA MET A 1 8.38 13.44 -5.06
C MET A 1 7.05 12.70 -5.02
N GLY A 2 7.04 11.37 -5.03
CA GLY A 2 5.82 10.59 -4.85
C GLY A 2 5.50 10.39 -3.37
N LYS A 3 4.22 10.24 -3.03
CA LYS A 3 3.75 10.00 -1.66
C LYS A 3 2.63 8.96 -1.67
N ILE A 4 2.81 7.93 -0.85
CA ILE A 4 1.86 6.85 -0.58
C ILE A 4 1.73 6.66 0.93
N THR A 5 0.55 6.30 1.40
CA THR A 5 0.26 6.03 2.82
C THR A 5 -0.52 4.73 2.92
N PHE A 6 -0.08 3.86 3.82
CA PHE A 6 -0.69 2.57 4.10
C PHE A 6 -1.42 2.63 5.44
N TYR A 7 -2.54 1.92 5.54
CA TYR A 7 -3.37 1.86 6.72
C TYR A 7 -3.66 0.40 7.06
N GLU A 8 -3.61 0.08 8.36
CA GLU A 8 -3.85 -1.29 8.85
C GLU A 8 -5.32 -1.66 8.77
N ASP A 9 -6.24 -0.71 8.87
CA ASP A 9 -7.67 -0.93 8.71
C ASP A 9 -8.19 -0.41 7.36
N ARG A 10 -9.45 -0.74 7.06
CA ARG A 10 -10.18 -0.18 5.91
C ARG A 10 -10.52 1.29 6.15
N ALA A 11 -10.91 1.98 5.08
CA ALA A 11 -11.37 3.36 5.12
C ALA A 11 -10.38 4.33 5.81
N PHE A 12 -9.08 4.06 5.69
CA PHE A 12 -7.98 4.89 6.21
C PHE A 12 -7.94 5.00 7.73
N GLN A 13 -8.39 3.96 8.42
CA GLN A 13 -8.38 3.86 9.89
C GLN A 13 -7.13 3.12 10.39
N GLY A 14 -6.87 3.25 11.70
CA GLY A 14 -5.77 2.60 12.40
C GLY A 14 -5.21 3.47 13.50
N ASP A 15 -5.86 3.49 14.66
CA ASP A 15 -5.26 4.01 15.89
C ASP A 15 -4.41 2.89 16.49
N CYS A 16 -3.11 2.94 16.25
CA CYS A 16 -2.18 1.93 16.76
C CYS A 16 -1.46 2.49 18.01
N PRO A 17 -1.90 2.17 19.24
CA PRO A 17 -1.21 2.61 20.47
C PRO A 17 0.15 1.90 20.67
N ASN A 18 0.45 0.88 19.85
CA ASN A 18 1.65 0.07 19.97
C ASN A 18 2.33 -0.03 18.60
N LEU A 19 3.39 0.76 18.42
CA LEU A 19 4.25 0.75 17.23
C LEU A 19 5.09 -0.54 17.20
N GLN A 20 4.45 -1.69 16.95
CA GLN A 20 5.23 -2.85 16.50
C GLN A 20 5.95 -2.49 15.19
N PRO A 21 7.17 -3.00 14.97
CA PRO A 21 8.03 -2.47 13.94
C PRO A 21 7.54 -2.96 12.56
N TYR A 22 6.77 -2.12 11.85
CA TYR A 22 6.60 -2.11 10.39
C TYR A 22 5.45 -2.90 9.71
N PHE A 23 4.21 -2.82 10.22
CA PHE A 23 2.95 -3.30 9.59
C PHE A 23 2.71 -4.82 9.57
N SER A 24 1.68 -5.27 10.28
CA SER A 24 1.23 -6.67 10.27
C SER A 24 0.31 -6.98 9.09
N SER A 25 -0.50 -5.99 8.69
CA SER A 25 -1.49 -6.08 7.62
C SER A 25 -1.75 -4.72 6.99
N CYS A 26 -2.06 -4.66 5.70
CA CYS A 26 -2.48 -3.44 5.02
C CYS A 26 -3.86 -3.63 4.38
N ASN A 27 -4.84 -2.85 4.83
CA ASN A 27 -6.23 -2.97 4.39
C ASN A 27 -6.75 -1.76 3.60
N SER A 28 -6.08 -0.61 3.67
CA SER A 28 -6.36 0.52 2.78
C SER A 28 -5.10 1.33 2.46
N VAL A 29 -5.13 2.00 1.31
CA VAL A 29 -3.98 2.72 0.74
C VAL A 29 -4.43 4.06 0.16
N ARG A 30 -3.66 5.11 0.43
CA ARG A 30 -3.83 6.41 -0.23
C ARG A 30 -2.57 6.75 -1.03
N VAL A 31 -2.75 7.03 -2.32
CA VAL A 31 -1.68 7.55 -3.18
C VAL A 31 -1.94 9.02 -3.43
N ASP A 32 -1.22 9.88 -2.71
CA ASP A 32 -1.31 11.32 -2.89
C ASP A 32 -0.63 11.76 -4.20
N SER A 33 0.49 11.11 -4.56
CA SER A 33 1.25 11.46 -5.76
C SER A 33 2.17 10.34 -6.25
N GLY A 34 2.46 10.35 -7.55
CA GLY A 34 3.26 9.33 -8.23
C GLY A 34 2.45 8.10 -8.64
N CYS A 35 3.11 7.19 -9.34
CA CYS A 35 2.61 5.85 -9.62
C CYS A 35 3.44 4.85 -8.81
N TRP A 36 2.80 3.87 -8.19
CA TRP A 36 3.44 2.94 -7.28
C TRP A 36 3.23 1.50 -7.71
N MET A 37 4.26 0.69 -7.52
CA MET A 37 4.19 -0.76 -7.65
C MET A 37 4.31 -1.37 -6.26
N LEU A 38 3.27 -2.07 -5.82
CA LEU A 38 3.25 -2.82 -4.56
C LEU A 38 3.53 -4.31 -4.81
N TYR A 39 4.10 -4.97 -3.81
CA TYR A 39 4.49 -6.38 -3.85
C TYR A 39 4.07 -7.11 -2.58
N ASP A 40 3.62 -8.36 -2.73
CA ASP A 40 3.22 -9.21 -1.61
C ASP A 40 4.41 -9.87 -0.87
N ARG A 41 5.62 -9.82 -1.46
CA ARG A 41 6.86 -10.28 -0.84
C ARG A 41 7.88 -9.15 -0.66
N PRO A 42 8.83 -9.30 0.28
CA PRO A 42 9.96 -8.39 0.41
C PRO A 42 10.79 -8.34 -0.88
N ASN A 43 11.61 -7.29 -1.02
CA ASN A 43 12.59 -7.15 -2.11
C ASN A 43 11.99 -7.10 -3.54
N TYR A 44 10.78 -6.54 -3.70
CA TYR A 44 10.12 -6.35 -5.00
C TYR A 44 9.81 -7.66 -5.74
N GLN A 45 9.41 -8.68 -5.00
CA GLN A 45 9.10 -10.01 -5.52
C GLN A 45 7.62 -10.38 -5.36
N GLY A 46 7.20 -11.43 -6.06
CA GLY A 46 5.85 -11.99 -5.94
C GLY A 46 4.81 -11.23 -6.76
N TYR A 47 3.56 -11.23 -6.29
CA TYR A 47 2.43 -10.59 -6.95
C TYR A 47 2.57 -9.07 -6.92
N GLN A 48 2.24 -8.45 -8.04
CA GLN A 48 2.46 -7.02 -8.26
C GLN A 48 1.14 -6.29 -8.44
N TYR A 49 1.00 -5.15 -7.76
CA TYR A 49 -0.21 -4.33 -7.81
C TYR A 49 0.15 -2.90 -8.20
N PHE A 50 -0.44 -2.41 -9.29
CA PHE A 50 -0.18 -1.07 -9.81
C PHE A 50 -1.21 -0.08 -9.28
N LEU A 51 -0.72 0.92 -8.56
CA LEU A 51 -1.55 1.99 -8.00
C LEU A 51 -1.15 3.33 -8.62
N ARG A 52 -2.17 4.11 -8.99
CA ARG A 52 -2.02 5.52 -9.38
C ARG A 52 -2.52 6.39 -8.25
N ARG A 53 -2.37 7.70 -8.40
CA ARG A 53 -3.02 8.67 -7.52
C ARG A 53 -4.50 8.31 -7.32
N GLY A 54 -4.91 8.18 -6.07
CA GLY A 54 -6.24 7.74 -5.72
C GLY A 54 -6.34 7.24 -4.27
N ASP A 55 -7.60 7.12 -3.84
CA ASP A 55 -8.00 6.60 -2.55
C ASP A 55 -8.48 5.16 -2.73
N TYR A 56 -7.86 4.23 -2.01
CA TYR A 56 -8.16 2.81 -2.06
C TYR A 56 -8.63 2.35 -0.66
N PRO A 57 -9.93 2.46 -0.38
CA PRO A 57 -10.46 2.29 0.98
C PRO A 57 -10.54 0.83 1.44
N ASP A 58 -10.39 -0.14 0.53
CA ASP A 58 -10.39 -1.57 0.82
C ASP A 58 -9.54 -2.35 -0.19
N HIS A 59 -9.37 -3.66 0.07
CA HIS A 59 -8.65 -4.58 -0.80
C HIS A 59 -9.30 -4.76 -2.18
N HIS A 60 -10.62 -4.55 -2.31
CA HIS A 60 -11.32 -4.63 -3.60
C HIS A 60 -10.96 -3.45 -4.50
N GLY A 61 -10.85 -2.24 -3.93
CA GLY A 61 -10.40 -1.05 -4.63
C GLY A 61 -8.96 -1.18 -5.15
N CYS A 62 -8.09 -1.87 -4.41
CA CYS A 62 -6.70 -2.15 -4.81
C CYS A 62 -6.52 -3.40 -5.70
N MET A 63 -7.57 -3.91 -6.34
CA MET A 63 -7.51 -5.12 -7.20
C MET A 63 -7.07 -6.41 -6.46
N GLY A 64 -7.57 -6.64 -5.25
CA GLY A 64 -7.28 -7.87 -4.51
C GLY A 64 -5.89 -7.87 -3.88
N LEU A 65 -5.45 -6.69 -3.42
CA LEU A 65 -4.26 -6.58 -2.57
C LEU A 65 -4.39 -7.57 -1.42
N SER A 66 -3.52 -8.57 -1.41
CA SER A 66 -3.38 -9.46 -0.26
C SER A 66 -3.06 -8.61 0.97
N ASP A 67 -3.58 -9.00 2.14
CA ASP A 67 -3.35 -8.32 3.43
C ASP A 67 -1.86 -8.11 3.75
N ALA A 68 -0.96 -8.77 3.02
CA ALA A 68 0.48 -8.70 3.17
C ALA A 68 1.17 -7.89 2.06
N VAL A 69 0.99 -6.56 1.99
CA VAL A 69 1.98 -5.73 1.26
C VAL A 69 3.31 -5.79 2.03
N ARG A 70 4.39 -6.18 1.35
CA ARG A 70 5.71 -6.37 1.98
C ARG A 70 6.83 -5.52 1.35
N SER A 71 6.63 -5.00 0.15
CA SER A 71 7.54 -3.98 -0.42
C SER A 71 6.83 -3.10 -1.46
N CYS A 72 7.36 -1.90 -1.71
CA CYS A 72 6.80 -0.97 -2.69
C CYS A 72 7.88 -0.09 -3.33
N ARG A 73 7.67 0.32 -4.58
CA ARG A 73 8.55 1.29 -5.27
C ARG A 73 7.77 2.34 -6.04
N LEU A 74 8.32 3.55 -6.08
CA LEU A 74 7.85 4.63 -6.95
C LEU A 74 8.28 4.34 -8.39
N ILE A 75 7.35 4.49 -9.33
CA ILE A 75 7.61 4.37 -10.76
C ILE A 75 7.96 5.77 -11.29
N PRO A 76 9.17 5.99 -11.81
CA PRO A 76 9.55 7.24 -12.45
C PRO A 76 8.63 7.52 -13.65
N GLN A 77 8.09 8.74 -13.72
CA GLN A 77 7.47 9.24 -14.94
C GLN A 77 8.61 9.81 -15.79
N VAL A 78 8.76 9.31 -17.02
CA VAL A 78 9.74 9.81 -17.99
C VAL A 78 9.42 11.23 -18.44
#